data_AF-A0A837HDV3-F1
#
_entry.id   AF-A0A837HDV3-F1
#
_cell.length_a   1.000
_cell.length_b   1.000
_cell.length_c   1.000
_cell.angle_alpha   90.00
_cell.angle_beta   90.00
_cell.angle_gamma   90.00
#
_symmetry.space_group_name_H-M   'P 1'
#
loop_
_entity.id
_entity.type
_entity.pdbx_description
1 polymer ?
#
loop_
_entity_poly.entity_id
_entity_poly.type
_entity_poly.pdbx_seq_one_letter_code
_entity_poly.pdbx_strand_id
1 'polypeptide(L)'
;MDSNISIFKGEQIRRVWDEEKEKWYFSVVDIIAVLIDQPNFQLARNYWKVLKNRLQKEGSEVVTNCNRLKMKAADGKMRPTDTADTETLFRLIQSIPSKKAEPIKLWLAKVGYERMQDISDPERSLNRARDYWVKLGRSKQWIQQRMMGQEIRNKLTGYWQTHEVTKQEEYAILTNIIHEEWSDLSVKEHKKFKNLKSQNLRDHMSGAELVFTALAELSTREIAEVMKTNGLEENKIPAVKGGKIAKDARIALENKTGKSVVTGENFLPTKQKILPI
;
A
#
# COMPACT_ATOMS: atom_id res chain seq x y z
N MET A 1 -10.26 3.82 -0.54
CA MET A 1 -9.95 4.17 0.87
C MET A 1 -10.99 5.19 1.29
N ASP A 2 -11.92 4.77 2.14
CA ASP A 2 -12.70 5.73 2.93
C ASP A 2 -11.74 6.33 3.94
N SER A 3 -11.61 7.65 3.91
CA SER A 3 -10.72 8.44 4.75
C SER A 3 -11.19 8.33 6.20
N ASN A 4 -10.84 7.25 6.89
CA ASN A 4 -11.29 6.91 8.25
C ASN A 4 -10.57 7.70 9.35
N ILE A 5 -10.23 8.96 9.09
CA ILE A 5 -10.04 9.91 10.19
C ILE A 5 -11.47 10.30 10.59
N SER A 6 -11.89 9.98 11.81
CA SER A 6 -13.26 10.22 12.30
C SER A 6 -13.78 11.64 12.02
N ILE A 7 -12.87 12.61 11.96
CA ILE A 7 -13.12 14.04 11.68
C ILE A 7 -13.64 14.31 10.26
N PHE A 8 -13.29 13.48 9.28
CA PHE A 8 -13.73 13.65 7.89
C PHE A 8 -14.90 12.73 7.52
N LYS A 9 -15.41 11.95 8.48
CA LYS A 9 -16.49 10.99 8.24
C LYS A 9 -17.83 11.73 8.09
N GLY A 10 -18.48 11.57 6.94
CA GLY A 10 -19.75 12.24 6.61
C GLY A 10 -19.59 13.58 5.90
N GLU A 11 -18.36 14.11 5.80
CA GLU A 11 -18.06 15.36 5.12
C GLU A 11 -17.81 15.14 3.62
N GLN A 12 -18.37 16.01 2.78
CA GLN A 12 -18.13 15.98 1.34
C GLN A 12 -16.83 16.70 0.99
N ILE A 13 -15.72 15.96 0.93
CA ILE A 13 -14.43 16.48 0.47
C ILE A 13 -14.24 16.13 -1.01
N ARG A 14 -14.09 17.16 -1.85
CA ARG A 14 -13.80 16.93 -3.27
C ARG A 14 -12.40 16.35 -3.43
N ARG A 15 -12.30 15.32 -4.27
CA ARG A 15 -11.04 14.63 -4.58
C ARG A 15 -10.95 14.27 -6.06
N VAL A 16 -9.72 14.21 -6.56
CA VAL A 16 -9.40 13.79 -7.92
C VAL A 16 -8.23 12.81 -7.87
N TRP A 17 -8.30 11.77 -8.69
CA TRP A 17 -7.21 10.80 -8.85
C TRP A 17 -6.30 11.29 -9.98
N ASP A 18 -5.00 11.32 -9.72
CA ASP A 18 -3.96 11.56 -10.71
C ASP A 18 -3.38 10.20 -11.11
N GLU A 19 -3.64 9.78 -12.35
CA GLU A 19 -3.21 8.47 -12.86
C GLU A 19 -1.70 8.39 -13.08
N GLU A 20 -1.06 9.48 -13.50
CA GLU A 20 0.39 9.51 -13.76
C GLU A 20 1.19 9.39 -12.46
N LYS A 21 0.72 10.03 -11.39
CA LYS A 21 1.39 10.02 -10.09
C LYS A 21 0.87 8.95 -9.13
N GLU A 22 -0.17 8.22 -9.53
CA GLU A 22 -0.91 7.28 -8.69
C GLU A 22 -1.27 7.86 -7.31
N LYS A 23 -1.73 9.12 -7.28
CA LYS A 23 -2.03 9.86 -6.05
C LYS A 23 -3.43 10.45 -6.05
N TRP A 24 -4.06 10.47 -4.86
CA TRP A 24 -5.26 11.26 -4.61
C TRP A 24 -4.89 12.69 -4.24
N TYR A 25 -5.54 13.65 -4.89
CA TYR A 25 -5.51 15.06 -4.53
C TYR A 25 -6.86 15.48 -3.98
N PHE A 26 -6.85 16.23 -2.88
CA PHE A 26 -8.06 16.70 -2.19
C PHE A 26 -8.13 18.22 -2.22
N SER A 27 -9.34 18.78 -2.24
CA SER A 27 -9.52 20.24 -2.15
C SER A 27 -9.03 20.75 -0.80
N VAL A 28 -8.06 21.67 -0.83
CA VAL A 28 -7.51 22.31 0.38
C VAL A 28 -8.59 23.11 1.11
N VAL A 29 -9.48 23.78 0.36
CA VAL A 29 -10.53 24.61 0.94
C VAL A 29 -11.57 23.75 1.67
N ASP A 30 -11.94 22.60 1.11
CA ASP A 30 -12.91 21.70 1.74
C ASP A 30 -12.33 21.10 3.04
N ILE A 31 -11.04 20.72 3.04
CA ILE A 31 -10.34 20.25 4.24
C ILE A 31 -10.30 21.35 5.31
N ILE A 32 -9.94 22.58 4.93
CA ILE A 32 -9.93 23.72 5.84
C ILE A 32 -11.32 23.95 6.42
N ALA A 33 -12.37 23.94 5.60
CA ALA A 33 -13.75 24.15 6.03
C ALA A 33 -14.16 23.18 7.14
N VAL A 34 -13.85 21.88 6.96
CA VAL A 34 -14.11 20.86 8.00
C VAL A 34 -13.31 21.15 9.26
N LEU A 35 -12.02 21.45 9.13
CA LEU A 35 -11.13 21.66 10.26
C LEU A 35 -11.44 22.92 11.06
N ILE A 36 -11.99 23.98 10.46
CA ILE A 36 -12.37 25.20 11.18
C ILE A 36 -13.86 25.26 11.50
N ASP A 37 -14.60 24.18 11.23
CA ASP A 37 -16.05 24.09 11.41
C ASP A 37 -16.84 25.21 10.70
N GLN A 38 -16.47 25.48 9.44
CA GLN A 38 -17.03 26.58 8.67
C GLN A 38 -17.80 26.04 7.45
N PRO A 39 -19.15 25.96 7.52
CA PRO A 39 -19.96 25.48 6.41
C PRO A 39 -19.99 26.44 5.22
N ASN A 40 -19.68 27.73 5.42
CA ASN A 40 -19.63 28.70 4.33
C ASN A 40 -18.31 28.60 3.56
N PHE A 41 -18.40 28.14 2.31
CA PHE A 41 -17.25 27.99 1.41
C PHE A 41 -16.42 29.29 1.25
N GLN A 42 -17.07 30.45 1.16
CA GLN A 42 -16.36 31.71 0.94
C GLN A 42 -15.56 32.13 2.18
N LEU A 43 -16.05 31.83 3.39
CA LEU A 43 -15.32 32.07 4.63
C LEU A 43 -14.13 31.11 4.77
N ALA A 44 -14.30 29.82 4.45
CA ALA A 44 -13.20 28.86 4.41
C ALA A 44 -12.12 29.24 3.36
N ARG A 45 -12.55 29.73 2.19
CA ARG A 45 -11.65 30.24 1.15
C ARG A 45 -10.89 31.49 1.61
N ASN A 46 -11.55 32.41 2.31
CA ASN A 46 -10.89 33.60 2.87
C ASN A 46 -9.86 33.21 3.93
N TYR A 47 -10.20 32.26 4.81
CA TYR A 47 -9.26 31.69 5.77
C TYR A 47 -8.03 31.10 5.06
N TRP A 48 -8.24 30.28 4.03
CA TRP A 48 -7.15 29.73 3.22
C TRP A 48 -6.28 30.82 2.63
N LYS A 49 -6.87 31.88 2.05
CA LYS A 49 -6.11 33.00 1.48
C LYS A 49 -5.18 33.64 2.51
N VAL A 50 -5.66 33.87 3.73
CA VAL A 50 -4.87 34.46 4.83
C VAL A 50 -3.78 33.49 5.29
N LEU A 51 -4.12 32.22 5.51
CA LEU A 51 -3.16 31.18 5.91
C LEU A 51 -2.06 31.00 4.86
N LYS A 52 -2.42 30.96 3.58
CA LYS A 52 -1.50 30.85 2.44
C LYS A 52 -0.46 31.97 2.46
N ASN A 53 -0.90 33.21 2.65
CA ASN A 53 0.00 34.36 2.74
C ASN A 53 0.94 34.27 3.95
N ARG A 54 0.44 33.79 5.09
CA ARG A 54 1.27 33.60 6.29
C ARG A 54 2.35 32.53 6.06
N LEU A 55 1.95 31.38 5.52
CA LEU A 55 2.86 30.28 5.21
C LEU A 55 3.95 30.69 4.21
N GLN A 56 3.59 31.47 3.18
CA GLN A 56 4.59 32.00 2.23
C GLN A 56 5.59 32.95 2.90
N LYS A 57 5.13 33.82 3.81
CA LYS A 57 6.01 34.73 4.57
C LYS A 57 6.95 33.99 5.51
N GLU A 58 6.52 32.84 6.04
CA GLU A 58 7.34 31.97 6.88
C GLU A 58 8.31 31.08 6.08
N GLY A 59 8.33 31.19 4.74
CA GLY A 59 9.16 30.34 3.87
C GLY A 59 8.65 28.89 3.76
N SER A 60 7.38 28.63 4.09
CA SER A 60 6.81 27.29 4.01
C SER A 60 6.53 26.87 2.57
N GLU A 61 7.07 25.71 2.18
CA GLU A 61 6.85 25.12 0.86
C GLU A 61 5.48 24.44 0.70
N VAL A 62 4.69 24.31 1.77
CA VAL A 62 3.35 23.69 1.74
C VAL A 62 2.47 24.32 0.67
N VAL A 63 2.58 25.64 0.52
CA VAL A 63 1.81 26.41 -0.47
C VAL A 63 2.28 26.12 -1.89
N THR A 64 3.60 25.98 -2.08
CA THR A 64 4.23 25.64 -3.36
C THR A 64 3.85 24.22 -3.79
N ASN A 65 3.73 23.31 -2.83
CA ASN A 65 3.36 21.91 -3.05
C ASN A 65 1.84 21.71 -3.29
N CYS A 66 1.04 22.77 -3.19
CA CYS A 66 -0.37 22.72 -3.59
C CYS A 66 -0.51 22.86 -5.12
N ASN A 67 -1.21 21.91 -5.73
CA ASN A 67 -1.53 21.93 -7.16
C ASN A 67 -2.83 22.69 -7.42
N ARG A 68 -3.05 23.12 -8.67
CA ARG A 68 -4.35 23.66 -9.12
C ARG A 68 -5.03 22.72 -10.10
N LEU A 69 -5.93 21.90 -9.59
CA LEU A 69 -6.70 20.95 -10.39
C LEU A 69 -8.16 21.39 -10.54
N LYS A 70 -8.79 21.02 -11.66
CA LYS A 70 -10.20 21.31 -11.90
C LYS A 70 -11.07 20.35 -11.07
N MET A 71 -11.97 20.88 -10.27
CA MET A 71 -12.96 20.11 -9.50
C MET A 71 -14.36 20.67 -9.72
N LYS A 72 -15.38 19.83 -9.56
CA LYS A 72 -16.79 20.23 -9.68
C LYS A 72 -17.14 21.18 -8.54
N ALA A 73 -17.69 22.34 -8.86
CA ALA A 73 -18.21 23.30 -7.88
C ALA A 73 -19.70 23.05 -7.59
N ALA A 74 -20.26 23.77 -6.61
CA ALA A 74 -21.66 23.62 -6.19
C ALA A 74 -22.68 23.89 -7.32
N ASP A 75 -22.33 24.74 -8.29
CA ASP A 75 -23.13 25.02 -9.49
C ASP A 75 -22.93 23.99 -10.62
N GLY A 76 -22.23 22.89 -10.34
CA GLY A 76 -21.94 21.82 -11.29
C GLY A 76 -20.81 22.09 -12.29
N LYS A 77 -20.25 23.30 -12.33
CA LYS A 77 -19.18 23.66 -13.28
C LYS A 77 -17.80 23.23 -12.74
N MET A 78 -16.92 22.81 -13.64
CA MET A 78 -15.53 22.48 -13.31
C MET A 78 -14.71 23.77 -13.14
N ARG A 79 -14.13 23.97 -11.96
CA ARG A 79 -13.27 25.14 -11.68
C ARG A 79 -11.93 24.74 -11.08
N PRO A 80 -10.85 25.46 -11.39
CA PRO A 80 -9.56 25.25 -10.74
C PRO A 80 -9.68 25.57 -9.24
N THR A 81 -9.18 24.68 -8.40
CA THR A 81 -9.10 24.85 -6.95
C THR A 81 -7.73 24.41 -6.46
N ASP A 82 -7.27 24.99 -5.34
CA ASP A 82 -6.02 24.57 -4.73
C ASP A 82 -6.25 23.17 -4.11
N THR A 83 -5.38 22.24 -4.45
CA THR A 83 -5.46 20.82 -4.09
C THR A 83 -4.13 20.31 -3.57
N ALA A 84 -4.17 19.35 -2.65
CA ALA A 84 -2.98 18.79 -2.02
C ALA A 84 -3.10 17.27 -1.88
N ASP A 85 -1.96 16.57 -1.92
CA ASP A 85 -1.88 15.16 -1.56
C ASP A 85 -1.85 14.98 -0.03
N THR A 86 -1.95 13.74 0.44
CA THR A 86 -2.06 13.42 1.88
C THR A 86 -0.92 13.99 2.72
N GLU A 87 0.32 13.91 2.23
CA GLU A 87 1.50 14.40 2.95
C GLU A 87 1.45 15.92 3.10
N THR A 88 1.16 16.63 2.01
CA THR A 88 1.02 18.09 2.01
C THR A 88 -0.13 18.53 2.95
N LEU A 89 -1.23 17.77 2.97
CA LEU A 89 -2.35 18.02 3.89
C LEU A 89 -1.96 17.81 5.35
N PHE A 90 -1.24 16.75 5.70
CA PHE A 90 -0.76 16.55 7.07
C PHE A 90 0.12 17.70 7.52
N ARG A 91 1.00 18.20 6.65
CA ARG A 91 1.82 19.37 6.97
C ARG A 91 0.99 20.65 7.11
N LEU A 92 -0.01 20.85 6.27
CA LEU A 92 -0.94 21.99 6.34
C LEU A 92 -1.75 21.99 7.65
N ILE A 93 -2.27 20.82 8.06
CA ILE A 93 -3.07 20.65 9.29
C ILE A 93 -2.32 21.14 10.52
N GLN A 94 -1.00 20.94 10.59
CA GLN A 94 -0.17 21.43 11.69
C GLN A 94 -0.26 22.94 11.88
N SER A 95 -0.43 23.70 10.79
CA SER A 95 -0.49 25.17 10.80
C SER A 95 -1.89 25.73 11.08
N ILE A 96 -2.92 24.89 11.26
CA ILE A 96 -4.29 25.31 11.54
C ILE A 96 -4.55 25.26 13.06
N PRO A 97 -4.71 26.39 13.76
CA PRO A 97 -5.05 26.42 15.18
C PRO A 97 -6.56 26.15 15.38
N SER A 98 -6.96 24.88 15.33
CA SER A 98 -8.37 24.47 15.55
C SER A 98 -8.47 23.25 16.46
N LYS A 99 -9.51 23.23 17.30
CA LYS A 99 -9.88 22.06 18.12
C LYS A 99 -10.16 20.82 17.29
N LYS A 100 -10.67 20.95 16.04
CA LYS A 100 -10.87 19.80 15.14
C LYS A 100 -9.58 19.32 14.46
N ALA A 101 -8.55 20.17 14.38
CA ALA A 101 -7.24 19.74 13.90
C ALA A 101 -6.43 18.99 14.98
N GLU A 102 -6.67 19.31 16.25
CA GLU A 102 -5.89 18.79 17.39
C GLU A 102 -5.80 17.25 17.46
N PRO A 103 -6.89 16.47 17.27
CA PRO A 103 -6.77 15.01 17.31
C PRO A 103 -5.84 14.46 16.23
N ILE A 104 -5.81 15.08 15.04
CA ILE A 104 -4.90 14.70 13.96
C ILE A 104 -3.45 15.06 14.32
N LYS A 105 -3.24 16.22 14.95
CA LYS A 105 -1.90 16.64 15.41
C LYS A 105 -1.36 15.70 16.48
N LEU A 106 -2.16 15.37 17.48
CA LEU A 106 -1.82 14.41 18.53
C LEU A 106 -1.52 13.03 17.94
N TRP A 107 -2.32 12.59 16.96
CA TRP A 107 -2.07 11.35 16.25
C TRP A 107 -0.74 11.39 15.48
N LEU A 108 -0.44 12.46 14.75
CA LEU A 108 0.84 12.63 14.05
C LEU A 108 2.03 12.67 15.02
N ALA A 109 1.90 13.33 16.16
CA ALA A 109 2.92 13.34 17.22
C ALA A 109 3.14 11.94 17.79
N LYS A 110 2.07 11.20 18.07
CA LYS A 110 2.14 9.80 18.52
C LYS A 110 2.84 8.91 17.50
N VAL A 111 2.48 9.00 16.21
CA VAL A 111 3.12 8.22 15.14
C VAL A 111 4.61 8.57 15.02
N GLY A 112 4.97 9.85 15.16
CA GLY A 112 6.37 10.29 15.18
C GLY A 112 7.16 9.68 16.35
N TYR A 113 6.58 9.70 17.54
CA TYR A 113 7.17 9.08 18.73
C TYR A 113 7.29 7.56 18.60
N GLU A 114 6.23 6.88 18.13
CA GLU A 114 6.23 5.44 17.86
C GLU A 114 7.32 5.05 16.85
N ARG A 115 7.57 5.91 15.84
CA ARG A 115 8.67 5.69 14.89
C ARG A 115 10.05 5.78 15.55
N MET A 116 10.25 6.72 16.47
CA MET A 116 11.51 6.77 17.24
C MET A 116 11.70 5.50 18.08
N GLN A 117 10.62 5.02 18.70
CA GLN A 117 10.66 3.77 19.46
C GLN A 117 10.96 2.56 18.57
N ASP A 118 10.45 2.50 17.34
CA ASP A 118 10.78 1.42 16.39
C ASP A 118 12.26 1.42 16.00
N ILE A 119 12.90 2.59 15.93
CA ILE A 119 14.34 2.68 15.62
C ILE A 119 15.16 2.11 16.78
N SER A 120 14.76 2.41 18.03
CA SER A 120 15.42 1.87 19.22
C SER A 120 15.12 0.39 19.48
N ASP A 121 13.92 -0.06 19.12
CA ASP A 121 13.45 -1.44 19.27
C ASP A 121 12.69 -1.88 18.00
N PRO A 122 13.41 -2.41 16.99
CA PRO A 122 12.83 -2.83 15.72
C PRO A 122 11.75 -3.91 15.84
N GLU A 123 11.74 -4.70 16.92
CA GLU A 123 10.72 -5.75 17.13
C GLU A 123 9.31 -5.15 17.23
N ARG A 124 9.19 -3.92 17.75
CA ARG A 124 7.92 -3.17 17.81
C ARG A 124 7.27 -3.03 16.45
N SER A 125 8.07 -2.78 15.40
CA SER A 125 7.56 -2.64 14.04
C SER A 125 6.98 -3.95 13.51
N LEU A 126 7.61 -5.09 13.84
CA LEU A 126 7.13 -6.42 13.49
C LEU A 126 5.84 -6.76 14.25
N ASN A 127 5.79 -6.47 15.55
CA ASN A 127 4.61 -6.67 16.38
C ASN A 127 3.43 -5.81 15.89
N ARG A 128 3.69 -4.55 15.52
CA ARG A 128 2.66 -3.68 14.93
C ARG A 128 2.12 -4.22 13.61
N ALA A 129 2.99 -4.75 12.74
CA ALA A 129 2.57 -5.39 11.49
C ALA A 129 1.64 -6.60 11.76
N ARG A 130 1.97 -7.43 12.77
CA ARG A 130 1.10 -8.54 13.22
C ARG A 130 -0.25 -8.03 13.69
N ASP A 131 -0.26 -7.00 14.54
CA ASP A 131 -1.48 -6.40 15.07
C ASP A 131 -2.39 -5.84 13.96
N TYR A 132 -1.80 -5.22 12.93
CA TYR A 132 -2.55 -4.75 11.77
C TYR A 132 -3.23 -5.89 11.01
N TRP A 133 -2.53 -6.99 10.75
CA TRP A 133 -3.16 -8.15 10.12
C TRP A 133 -4.24 -8.81 11.01
N VAL A 134 -4.03 -8.87 12.33
CA VAL A 134 -5.06 -9.34 13.27
C VAL A 134 -6.31 -8.47 13.19
N LYS A 135 -6.15 -7.14 13.16
CA LYS A 135 -7.28 -6.21 13.02
C LYS A 135 -7.98 -6.32 11.66
N LEU A 136 -7.23 -6.66 10.60
CA LEU A 136 -7.79 -7.03 9.29
C LEU A 136 -8.46 -8.42 9.26
N GLY A 137 -8.49 -9.12 10.41
CA GLY A 137 -9.16 -10.40 10.60
C GLY A 137 -8.37 -11.62 10.13
N ARG A 138 -7.04 -11.52 10.06
CA ARG A 138 -6.18 -12.65 9.69
C ARG A 138 -5.95 -13.59 10.87
N SER A 139 -5.85 -14.88 10.57
CA SER A 139 -5.47 -15.89 11.56
C SER A 139 -3.99 -15.80 11.90
N LYS A 140 -3.61 -16.21 13.11
CA LYS A 140 -2.20 -16.26 13.54
C LYS A 140 -1.34 -17.11 12.58
N GLN A 141 -1.88 -18.24 12.13
CA GLN A 141 -1.21 -19.12 11.17
C GLN A 141 -0.94 -18.42 9.83
N TRP A 142 -1.94 -17.72 9.29
CA TRP A 142 -1.78 -16.95 8.06
C TRP A 142 -0.72 -15.86 8.21
N ILE A 143 -0.72 -15.15 9.35
CA ILE A 143 0.25 -14.08 9.64
C ILE A 143 1.68 -14.65 9.68
N GLN A 144 1.87 -15.79 10.34
CA GLN A 144 3.17 -16.45 10.40
C GLN A 144 3.65 -16.86 9.01
N GLN A 145 2.78 -17.44 8.19
CA GLN A 145 3.10 -17.78 6.79
C GLN A 145 3.46 -16.54 5.96
N ARG A 146 2.70 -15.45 6.11
CA ARG A 146 2.94 -14.19 5.39
C ARG A 146 4.28 -13.56 5.77
N MET A 147 4.65 -13.60 7.06
CA MET A 147 5.94 -13.10 7.54
C MET A 147 7.10 -13.96 7.06
N MET A 148 6.98 -15.29 7.14
CA MET A 148 8.01 -16.20 6.62
C MET A 148 8.21 -16.03 5.11
N GLY A 149 7.13 -15.90 4.35
CA GLY A 149 7.20 -15.62 2.92
C GLY A 149 7.86 -14.27 2.59
N GLN A 150 7.75 -13.28 3.48
CA GLN A 150 8.48 -12.01 3.31
C GLN A 150 9.99 -12.21 3.43
N GLU A 151 10.44 -13.02 4.40
CA GLU A 151 11.85 -13.32 4.58
C GLU A 151 12.44 -14.12 3.41
N ILE A 152 11.70 -15.12 2.92
CA ILE A 152 12.11 -15.90 1.74
C ILE A 152 12.26 -15.00 0.51
N ARG A 153 11.28 -14.12 0.26
CA ARG A 153 11.36 -13.14 -0.82
C ARG A 153 12.54 -12.20 -0.65
N ASN A 154 12.77 -11.67 0.56
CA ASN A 154 13.86 -10.74 0.82
C ASN A 154 15.23 -11.37 0.50
N LYS A 155 15.42 -12.65 0.85
CA LYS A 155 16.63 -13.41 0.50
C LYS A 155 16.79 -13.57 -1.02
N LEU A 156 15.71 -13.92 -1.73
CA LEU A 156 15.73 -14.05 -3.19
C LEU A 156 16.07 -12.70 -3.86
N THR A 157 15.41 -11.61 -3.44
CA THR A 157 15.70 -10.28 -3.99
C THR A 157 17.09 -9.79 -3.62
N GLY A 158 17.60 -10.16 -2.43
CA GLY A 158 18.97 -9.87 -2.03
C GLY A 158 19.99 -10.59 -2.90
N TYR A 159 19.74 -11.85 -3.25
CA TYR A 159 20.56 -12.58 -4.22
C TYR A 159 20.58 -11.87 -5.58
N TRP A 160 19.41 -11.51 -6.12
CA TRP A 160 19.31 -10.76 -7.38
C TRP A 160 20.07 -9.43 -7.34
N GLN A 161 19.95 -8.67 -6.25
CA GLN A 161 20.64 -7.39 -6.10
C GLN A 161 22.16 -7.52 -6.15
N THR A 162 22.71 -8.60 -5.57
CA THR A 162 24.16 -8.84 -5.58
C THR A 162 24.66 -9.48 -6.88
N HIS A 163 23.75 -9.88 -7.78
CA HIS A 163 24.02 -10.54 -9.05
C HIS A 163 23.39 -9.76 -10.23
N GLU A 164 23.66 -8.45 -10.27
CA GLU A 164 23.38 -7.54 -11.40
C GLU A 164 21.91 -7.38 -11.82
N VAL A 165 20.96 -7.78 -10.98
CA VAL A 165 19.53 -7.48 -11.15
C VAL A 165 19.18 -6.31 -10.23
N THR A 166 19.07 -5.11 -10.79
CA THR A 166 18.99 -3.87 -9.99
C THR A 166 17.79 -3.00 -10.32
N LYS A 167 17.17 -3.16 -11.49
CA LYS A 167 16.04 -2.34 -11.91
C LYS A 167 14.73 -2.95 -11.42
N GLN A 168 13.81 -2.11 -10.95
CA GLN A 168 12.50 -2.54 -10.45
C GLN A 168 11.70 -3.38 -11.46
N GLU A 169 11.84 -3.07 -12.76
CA GLU A 169 11.22 -3.82 -13.86
C GLU A 169 11.76 -5.25 -13.96
N GLU A 170 13.05 -5.48 -13.70
CA GLU A 170 13.68 -6.81 -13.73
C GLU A 170 13.15 -7.68 -12.59
N TYR A 171 13.03 -7.11 -11.38
CA TYR A 171 12.38 -7.78 -10.25
C TYR A 171 10.93 -8.18 -10.58
N ALA A 172 10.19 -7.29 -11.26
CA ALA A 172 8.81 -7.56 -11.65
C ALA A 172 8.73 -8.70 -12.68
N ILE A 173 9.62 -8.73 -13.66
CA ILE A 173 9.72 -9.80 -14.66
C ILE A 173 9.98 -11.15 -13.98
N LEU A 174 11.03 -11.26 -13.17
CA LEU A 174 11.40 -12.52 -12.52
C LEU A 174 10.32 -12.99 -11.53
N THR A 175 9.76 -12.07 -10.73
CA THR A 175 8.66 -12.39 -9.82
C THR A 175 7.44 -12.89 -10.58
N ASN A 176 7.11 -12.29 -11.74
CA ASN A 176 5.98 -12.74 -12.53
C ASN A 176 6.22 -14.12 -13.15
N ILE A 177 7.43 -14.40 -13.66
CA ILE A 177 7.80 -15.74 -14.17
C ILE A 177 7.60 -16.79 -13.07
N ILE A 178 8.18 -16.59 -11.89
CA ILE A 178 8.04 -17.54 -10.77
C ILE A 178 6.56 -17.77 -10.46
N HIS A 179 5.80 -16.68 -10.35
CA HIS A 179 4.40 -16.71 -9.96
C HIS A 179 3.52 -17.42 -11.00
N GLU A 180 3.73 -17.14 -12.28
CA GLU A 180 3.03 -17.77 -13.40
C GLU A 180 3.35 -19.25 -13.51
N GLU A 181 4.61 -19.63 -13.30
CA GLU A 181 5.05 -21.02 -13.40
C GLU A 181 4.39 -21.93 -12.36
N TRP A 182 4.28 -21.49 -11.10
CA TRP A 182 3.63 -22.30 -10.07
C TRP A 182 2.10 -22.22 -10.08
N SER A 183 1.52 -21.07 -10.49
CA SER A 183 0.08 -20.80 -10.35
C SER A 183 -0.73 -20.89 -11.65
N ASP A 184 -0.08 -21.01 -12.81
CA ASP A 184 -0.67 -20.88 -14.15
C ASP A 184 -1.36 -19.53 -14.42
N LEU A 185 -1.10 -18.52 -13.58
CA LEU A 185 -1.63 -17.17 -13.72
C LEU A 185 -0.50 -16.18 -13.52
N SER A 186 -0.41 -15.15 -14.37
CA SER A 186 0.41 -13.98 -14.06
C SER A 186 -0.09 -13.30 -12.77
N VAL A 187 0.74 -12.47 -12.15
CA VAL A 187 0.33 -11.69 -10.96
C VAL A 187 -0.89 -10.83 -11.24
N LYS A 188 -1.00 -10.28 -12.45
CA LYS A 188 -2.12 -9.44 -12.89
C LYS A 188 -3.39 -10.25 -13.07
N GLU A 189 -3.30 -11.42 -13.70
CA GLU A 189 -4.45 -12.32 -13.87
C GLU A 189 -4.94 -12.85 -12.53
N HIS A 190 -4.03 -13.21 -11.63
CA HIS A 190 -4.39 -13.69 -10.30
C HIS A 190 -5.08 -12.59 -9.46
N LYS A 191 -4.61 -11.34 -9.56
CA LYS A 191 -5.34 -10.19 -8.97
C LYS A 191 -6.75 -10.05 -9.53
N LYS A 192 -6.90 -10.16 -10.86
CA LYS A 192 -8.22 -10.10 -11.52
C LYS A 192 -9.12 -11.25 -11.08
N PHE A 193 -8.57 -12.47 -10.97
CA PHE A 193 -9.27 -13.67 -10.53
C PHE A 193 -9.84 -13.52 -9.11
N LYS A 194 -9.13 -12.79 -8.23
CA LYS A 194 -9.57 -12.45 -6.87
C LYS A 194 -10.35 -11.12 -6.76
N ASN A 195 -10.75 -10.51 -7.89
CA ASN A 195 -11.44 -9.21 -7.93
C ASN A 195 -10.69 -8.06 -7.24
N LEU A 196 -9.35 -8.04 -7.33
CA LEU A 196 -8.49 -7.00 -6.76
C LEU A 196 -8.19 -5.91 -7.79
N LYS A 197 -8.17 -4.65 -7.33
CA LYS A 197 -7.76 -3.48 -8.13
C LYS A 197 -6.33 -3.09 -7.78
N SER A 198 -6.15 -2.36 -6.69
CA SER A 198 -4.85 -1.84 -6.22
C SER A 198 -4.27 -2.61 -5.03
N GLN A 199 -4.98 -3.62 -4.53
CA GLN A 199 -4.57 -4.36 -3.34
C GLN A 199 -3.34 -5.25 -3.60
N ASN A 200 -2.58 -5.52 -2.54
CA ASN A 200 -1.49 -6.50 -2.56
C ASN A 200 -2.06 -7.92 -2.71
N LEU A 201 -1.60 -8.67 -3.71
CA LEU A 201 -2.08 -10.02 -4.00
C LEU A 201 -1.82 -11.01 -2.85
N ARG A 202 -0.61 -11.00 -2.25
CA ARG A 202 -0.24 -11.94 -1.18
C ARG A 202 -1.06 -11.74 0.08
N ASP A 203 -1.47 -10.51 0.32
CA ASP A 203 -2.38 -10.25 1.43
C ASP A 203 -3.76 -10.86 1.18
N HIS A 204 -4.12 -11.25 -0.04
CA HIS A 204 -5.44 -11.83 -0.38
C HIS A 204 -5.35 -13.31 -0.77
N MET A 205 -4.17 -13.91 -0.62
CA MET A 205 -3.92 -15.33 -0.85
C MET A 205 -4.34 -16.18 0.36
N SER A 206 -4.74 -17.42 0.09
CA SER A 206 -4.95 -18.48 1.08
C SER A 206 -3.63 -18.88 1.73
N GLY A 207 -3.71 -19.60 2.86
CA GLY A 207 -2.50 -20.16 3.47
C GLY A 207 -1.75 -21.11 2.53
N ALA A 208 -2.46 -21.88 1.69
CA ALA A 208 -1.84 -22.75 0.70
C ALA A 208 -1.13 -21.94 -0.39
N GLU A 209 -1.77 -20.91 -0.94
CA GLU A 209 -1.18 -20.03 -1.95
C GLU A 209 0.09 -19.35 -1.43
N LEU A 210 0.10 -18.93 -0.15
CA LEU A 210 1.31 -18.39 0.49
C LEU A 210 2.43 -19.42 0.62
N VAL A 211 2.11 -20.67 0.98
CA VAL A 211 3.11 -21.75 1.07
C VAL A 211 3.71 -22.07 -0.29
N PHE A 212 2.88 -22.20 -1.34
CA PHE A 212 3.38 -22.48 -2.69
C PHE A 212 4.18 -21.31 -3.28
N THR A 213 3.77 -20.07 -3.00
CA THR A 213 4.56 -18.89 -3.35
C THR A 213 5.94 -18.94 -2.68
N ALA A 214 5.99 -19.23 -1.38
CA ALA A 214 7.24 -19.34 -0.63
C ALA A 214 8.12 -20.49 -1.14
N LEU A 215 7.54 -21.63 -1.47
CA LEU A 215 8.27 -22.76 -2.05
C LEU A 215 8.88 -22.39 -3.40
N ALA A 216 8.12 -21.74 -4.28
CA ALA A 216 8.61 -21.31 -5.59
C ALA A 216 9.80 -20.34 -5.46
N GLU A 217 9.67 -19.32 -4.60
CA GLU A 217 10.71 -18.33 -4.35
C GLU A 217 11.97 -18.94 -3.70
N LEU A 218 11.78 -19.83 -2.71
CA LEU A 218 12.88 -20.54 -2.08
C LEU A 218 13.63 -21.40 -3.10
N SER A 219 12.91 -22.22 -3.86
CA SER A 219 13.50 -23.08 -4.89
C SER A 219 14.21 -22.28 -5.98
N THR A 220 13.65 -21.16 -6.42
CA THR A 220 14.33 -20.28 -7.38
C THR A 220 15.66 -19.78 -6.84
N ARG A 221 15.72 -19.31 -5.59
CA ARG A 221 16.98 -18.83 -4.99
C ARG A 221 18.02 -19.95 -4.90
N GLU A 222 17.65 -21.10 -4.37
CA GLU A 222 18.56 -22.24 -4.20
C GLU A 222 19.15 -22.69 -5.56
N ILE A 223 18.32 -22.71 -6.61
CA ILE A 223 18.78 -23.07 -7.96
C ILE A 223 19.70 -21.97 -8.53
N ALA A 224 19.36 -20.70 -8.32
CA ALA A 224 20.17 -19.57 -8.77
C ALA A 224 21.56 -19.61 -8.13
N GLU A 225 21.65 -19.85 -6.81
CA GLU A 225 22.91 -19.98 -6.07
C GLU A 225 23.79 -21.12 -6.60
N VAL A 226 23.19 -22.28 -6.89
CA VAL A 226 23.93 -23.43 -7.48
C VAL A 226 24.40 -23.12 -8.89
N MET A 227 23.56 -22.49 -9.70
CA MET A 227 23.87 -22.13 -11.08
C MET A 227 24.78 -20.89 -11.18
N LYS A 228 24.93 -20.13 -10.09
CA LYS A 228 25.66 -18.85 -10.03
C LYS A 228 25.19 -17.85 -11.10
N THR A 229 23.88 -17.76 -11.29
CA THR A 229 23.30 -16.93 -12.36
C THR A 229 23.48 -15.44 -12.11
N ASN A 230 23.89 -14.71 -13.13
CA ASN A 230 24.12 -13.27 -13.08
C ASN A 230 23.25 -12.50 -14.10
N GLY A 231 22.73 -11.34 -13.69
CA GLY A 231 21.86 -10.51 -14.52
C GLY A 231 20.47 -11.13 -14.78
N LEU A 232 19.63 -10.38 -15.49
CA LEU A 232 18.22 -10.75 -15.72
C LEU A 232 18.06 -12.07 -16.49
N GLU A 233 18.74 -12.19 -17.64
CA GLU A 233 18.49 -13.29 -18.58
C GLU A 233 18.84 -14.65 -18.00
N GLU A 234 19.96 -14.76 -17.27
CA GLU A 234 20.34 -16.01 -16.61
C GLU A 234 19.38 -16.35 -15.47
N ASN A 235 18.94 -15.34 -14.69
CA ASN A 235 18.02 -15.52 -13.57
C ASN A 235 16.60 -15.94 -14.00
N LYS A 236 16.22 -15.80 -15.28
CA LYS A 236 14.97 -16.38 -15.80
C LYS A 236 14.97 -17.91 -15.71
N ILE A 237 16.13 -18.56 -15.82
CA ILE A 237 16.22 -20.03 -15.81
C ILE A 237 15.90 -20.58 -14.40
N PRO A 238 16.52 -20.12 -13.30
CA PRO A 238 16.09 -20.47 -11.95
C PRO A 238 14.65 -20.05 -11.63
N ALA A 239 14.17 -18.93 -12.17
CA ALA A 239 12.78 -18.50 -11.98
C ALA A 239 11.79 -19.55 -12.51
N VAL A 240 12.01 -20.04 -13.73
CA VAL A 240 11.20 -21.11 -14.33
C VAL A 240 11.34 -22.41 -13.54
N LYS A 241 12.56 -22.86 -13.26
CA LYS A 241 12.80 -24.13 -12.56
C LYS A 241 12.22 -24.14 -11.14
N GLY A 242 12.38 -23.05 -10.39
CA GLY A 242 11.85 -22.93 -9.03
C GLY A 242 10.32 -22.86 -9.01
N GLY A 243 9.72 -22.10 -9.93
CA GLY A 243 8.27 -22.10 -10.14
C GLY A 243 7.72 -23.49 -10.49
N LYS A 244 8.42 -24.23 -11.37
CA LYS A 244 8.04 -25.59 -11.76
C LYS A 244 8.07 -26.59 -10.58
N ILE A 245 9.04 -26.51 -9.68
CA ILE A 245 9.07 -27.35 -8.46
C ILE A 245 7.81 -27.12 -7.61
N ALA A 246 7.44 -25.86 -7.41
CA ALA A 246 6.22 -25.53 -6.68
C ALA A 246 4.96 -25.98 -7.45
N LYS A 247 4.94 -25.87 -8.78
CA LYS A 247 3.86 -26.38 -9.64
C LYS A 247 3.66 -27.89 -9.47
N ASP A 248 4.75 -28.65 -9.49
CA ASP A 248 4.70 -30.11 -9.39
C ASP A 248 4.18 -30.54 -8.01
N ALA A 249 4.64 -29.88 -6.95
CA ALA A 249 4.10 -30.07 -5.61
C ALA A 249 2.61 -29.69 -5.52
N ARG A 250 2.19 -28.60 -6.20
CA ARG A 250 0.79 -28.15 -6.24
C ARG A 250 -0.09 -29.19 -6.90
N ILE A 251 0.26 -29.61 -8.11
CA ILE A 251 -0.49 -30.62 -8.88
C ILE A 251 -0.59 -31.93 -8.08
N ALA A 252 0.50 -32.37 -7.46
CA ALA A 252 0.49 -33.57 -6.62
C ALA A 252 -0.47 -33.45 -5.43
N LEU A 253 -0.54 -32.28 -4.80
CA LEU A 253 -1.48 -32.01 -3.70
C LEU A 253 -2.93 -31.94 -4.20
N GLU A 254 -3.19 -31.22 -5.28
CA GLU A 254 -4.53 -31.06 -5.87
C GLU A 254 -5.09 -32.42 -6.31
N ASN A 255 -4.27 -33.28 -6.93
CA ASN A 255 -4.67 -34.64 -7.33
C ASN A 255 -5.05 -35.52 -6.13
N LYS A 256 -4.36 -35.39 -4.99
CA LYS A 256 -4.63 -36.19 -3.79
C LYS A 256 -5.81 -35.67 -2.97
N THR A 257 -6.06 -34.36 -3.01
CA THR A 257 -7.07 -33.71 -2.17
C THR A 257 -8.38 -33.42 -2.91
N GLY A 258 -8.36 -33.42 -4.25
CA GLY A 258 -9.47 -33.02 -5.10
C GLY A 258 -9.82 -31.52 -5.00
N LYS A 259 -8.97 -30.71 -4.37
CA LYS A 259 -9.19 -29.28 -4.13
C LYS A 259 -8.11 -28.47 -4.82
N SER A 260 -8.49 -27.42 -5.54
CA SER A 260 -7.51 -26.50 -6.12
C SER A 260 -6.89 -25.60 -5.05
N VAL A 261 -5.59 -25.38 -5.18
CA VAL A 261 -4.79 -24.48 -4.34
C VAL A 261 -5.03 -23.02 -4.75
N VAL A 262 -5.06 -22.75 -6.06
CA VAL A 262 -5.25 -21.41 -6.63
C VAL A 262 -6.74 -21.13 -6.73
N THR A 263 -7.24 -20.14 -5.99
CA THR A 263 -8.69 -19.90 -5.86
C THR A 263 -9.06 -18.45 -6.10
N GLY A 264 -10.27 -18.20 -6.60
CA GLY A 264 -10.81 -16.85 -6.76
C GLY A 264 -11.25 -16.21 -5.44
N GLU A 265 -11.22 -16.99 -4.35
CA GLU A 265 -11.64 -16.53 -3.03
C GLU A 265 -10.71 -15.45 -2.49
N ASN A 266 -11.33 -14.40 -1.97
CA ASN A 266 -10.66 -13.34 -1.24
C ASN A 266 -10.72 -13.69 0.26
N PHE A 267 -9.58 -14.09 0.83
CA PHE A 267 -9.48 -14.56 2.22
C PHE A 267 -9.53 -13.42 3.27
N LEU A 268 -10.15 -12.28 2.94
CA LEU A 268 -10.54 -11.24 3.90
C LEU A 268 -11.90 -11.57 4.53
N PRO A 269 -12.11 -11.28 5.83
CA PRO A 269 -13.45 -11.31 6.41
C PRO A 269 -14.38 -10.36 5.65
N THR A 270 -15.62 -10.80 5.37
CA THR A 270 -16.68 -10.04 4.69
C THR A 270 -17.06 -8.73 5.38
N LYS A 271 -16.66 -8.54 6.65
CA LYS A 271 -16.73 -7.26 7.37
C LYS A 271 -15.31 -6.81 7.72
N GLN A 272 -14.80 -5.83 6.98
CA GLN A 272 -13.64 -5.06 7.43
C GLN A 272 -14.00 -4.40 8.77
N LYS A 273 -13.41 -4.88 9.88
CA LYS A 273 -13.37 -4.07 11.09
C LYS A 273 -12.53 -2.85 10.76
N ILE A 274 -13.19 -1.69 10.73
CA ILE A 274 -12.56 -0.41 10.48
C ILE A 274 -11.42 -0.27 11.48
N LEU A 275 -10.18 -0.18 10.97
CA LEU A 275 -9.03 0.16 11.80
C LEU A 275 -9.32 1.55 12.39
N PRO A 276 -9.42 1.69 13.72
CA PRO A 276 -9.43 3.03 14.30
C PRO A 276 -8.06 3.63 14.01
N ILE A 277 -8.06 4.72 13.24
CA ILE A 277 -6.93 5.64 13.17
C ILE A 277 -6.91 6.41 14.49
#